data_AF-A0A1J5FAE1-F1
#
_entry.id   AF-A0A1J5FAE1-F1
#
_cell.length_a   1.000
_cell.length_b   1.000
_cell.length_c   1.000
_cell.angle_alpha   90.00
_cell.angle_beta   90.00
_cell.angle_gamma   90.00
#
_symmetry.space_group_name_H-M   'P 1'
#
loop_
_entity.id
_entity.type
_entity.pdbx_description
1 polymer ?
#
loop_
_entity_poly.entity_id
_entity_poly.type
_entity_poly.pdbx_seq_one_letter_code
_entity_poly.pdbx_strand_id
1 'polypeptide(L)'
;MSKFFQALLTGIFFTFILDFFIFLGIKQNYIDFYDIDVYYNILFADHQNIYIYAIFSLIIGYLIIYINNNKLSAIVVGAMFFVASLTLIPAVGHSLGEMILMKKNVILKTAKYTYQGDIYYRGRSETTFYDYKLQKTILFNNEELLK
;
A
#
# COMPACT_ATOMS: atom_id res chain seq x y z
N MET A 1 -7.58 17.68 -27.68
CA MET A 1 -8.21 17.02 -26.51
C MET A 1 -9.10 18.02 -25.79
N SER A 2 -10.23 17.60 -25.23
CA SER A 2 -11.01 18.48 -24.36
C SER A 2 -10.27 18.70 -23.04
N LYS A 3 -10.49 19.85 -22.38
CA LYS A 3 -9.90 20.16 -21.06
C LYS A 3 -10.24 19.09 -20.02
N PHE A 4 -11.44 18.51 -20.12
CA PHE A 4 -11.86 17.41 -19.24
C PHE A 4 -10.99 16.17 -19.40
N PHE A 5 -10.79 15.70 -20.63
CA PHE A 5 -9.94 14.53 -20.88
C PHE A 5 -8.48 14.79 -20.47
N GLN A 6 -7.99 16.00 -20.71
CA GLN A 6 -6.65 16.40 -20.27
C GLN A 6 -6.53 16.36 -18.74
N ALA A 7 -7.53 16.89 -18.02
CA ALA A 7 -7.57 16.87 -16.56
C ALA A 7 -7.58 15.44 -16.02
N LEU A 8 -8.46 14.58 -16.55
CA LEU A 8 -8.55 13.19 -16.14
C LEU A 8 -7.22 12.45 -16.32
N LEU A 9 -6.60 12.52 -17.50
CA LEU A 9 -5.33 11.84 -17.77
C LEU A 9 -4.18 12.40 -16.93
N THR A 10 -4.13 13.71 -16.75
CA THR A 10 -3.13 14.37 -15.89
C THR A 10 -3.28 13.89 -14.44
N GLY A 11 -4.52 13.86 -13.94
CA GLY A 11 -4.86 13.38 -12.62
C GLY A 11 -4.46 11.93 -12.37
N ILE A 12 -4.81 11.04 -13.31
CA ILE A 12 -4.41 9.62 -13.29
C ILE A 12 -2.89 9.51 -13.21
N PHE A 13 -2.16 10.22 -14.07
CA PHE A 13 -0.70 10.16 -14.11
C PHE A 13 -0.05 10.59 -12.78
N PHE A 14 -0.44 11.74 -12.23
CA PHE A 14 0.14 12.21 -10.98
C PHE A 14 -0.26 11.35 -9.78
N THR A 15 -1.51 10.89 -9.71
CA THR A 15 -1.94 9.99 -8.62
C THR A 15 -1.18 8.67 -8.67
N PHE A 16 -0.97 8.12 -9.86
CA PHE A 16 -0.15 6.91 -10.04
C PHE A 16 1.28 7.10 -9.53
N ILE A 17 1.90 8.24 -9.81
CA ILE A 17 3.24 8.55 -9.29
C ILE A 17 3.23 8.60 -7.76
N LEU A 18 2.24 9.25 -7.15
CA LEU A 18 2.14 9.33 -5.69
C LEU A 18 2.02 7.95 -5.06
N ASP A 19 1.10 7.12 -5.55
CA ASP A 19 0.92 5.77 -5.04
C ASP A 19 2.15 4.90 -5.29
N PHE A 20 2.84 5.11 -6.41
CA PHE A 20 4.09 4.41 -6.69
C PHE A 20 5.12 4.62 -5.58
N PHE A 21 5.34 5.85 -5.13
CA PHE A 21 6.27 6.14 -4.05
C PHE A 21 5.80 5.56 -2.71
N ILE A 22 4.50 5.64 -2.41
CA ILE A 22 3.93 5.08 -1.18
C ILE A 22 4.17 3.57 -1.10
N PHE A 23 3.78 2.84 -2.14
CA PHE A 23 3.96 1.38 -2.17
C PHE A 23 5.43 0.98 -2.27
N LEU A 24 6.28 1.80 -2.88
CA LEU A 24 7.73 1.55 -2.92
C LEU A 24 8.33 1.64 -1.52
N GLY A 25 7.93 2.66 -0.75
CA GLY A 25 8.32 2.80 0.66
C GLY A 25 7.84 1.65 1.52
N ILE A 26 6.60 1.20 1.36
CA ILE A 26 6.07 0.01 2.06
C ILE A 26 6.84 -1.25 1.66
N LYS A 27 7.11 -1.43 0.36
CA LYS A 27 7.86 -2.59 -0.13
C LYS A 27 9.24 -2.68 0.53
N GLN A 28 9.99 -1.57 0.51
CA GLN A 28 11.36 -1.54 1.03
C GLN A 28 11.43 -1.60 2.56
N ASN A 29 10.51 -0.92 3.26
CA ASN A 29 10.65 -0.71 4.70
C ASN A 29 9.77 -1.62 5.57
N TYR A 30 8.80 -2.32 4.97
CA TYR A 30 7.92 -3.25 5.67
C TYR A 30 8.03 -4.68 5.10
N ILE A 31 7.75 -4.87 3.81
CA ILE A 31 7.76 -6.20 3.18
C ILE A 31 9.16 -6.81 3.22
N ASP A 32 10.17 -6.05 2.77
CA ASP A 32 11.57 -6.51 2.78
C ASP A 32 12.15 -6.62 4.18
N PHE A 33 11.66 -5.81 5.12
CA PHE A 33 12.06 -5.90 6.53
C PHE A 33 11.65 -7.24 7.17
N TYR A 34 10.50 -7.79 6.78
CA TYR A 34 10.00 -9.08 7.27
C TYR A 34 10.36 -10.26 6.35
N ASP A 35 11.25 -10.06 5.37
CA ASP A 35 11.66 -11.07 4.38
C ASP A 35 10.48 -11.71 3.63
N ILE A 36 9.45 -10.91 3.31
CA ILE A 36 8.23 -11.39 2.64
C ILE A 36 8.47 -11.38 1.12
N ASP A 37 8.47 -12.56 0.49
CA ASP A 37 8.67 -12.71 -0.95
C ASP A 37 7.41 -12.32 -1.74
N VAL A 38 7.24 -11.02 -2.02
CA VAL A 38 6.19 -10.53 -2.90
C VAL A 38 6.71 -9.49 -3.88
N TYR A 39 6.32 -9.62 -5.15
CA TYR A 39 6.67 -8.62 -6.15
C TYR A 39 5.91 -7.31 -5.93
N TYR A 40 6.58 -6.19 -6.20
CA TYR A 40 6.00 -4.85 -6.12
C TYR A 40 4.65 -4.74 -6.84
N ASN A 41 4.56 -5.26 -8.07
CA ASN A 41 3.32 -5.18 -8.86
C ASN A 41 2.15 -5.91 -8.20
N ILE A 42 2.41 -7.03 -7.53
CA ILE A 42 1.38 -7.81 -6.82
C ILE A 42 0.95 -7.04 -5.57
N LEU A 43 1.92 -6.54 -4.79
CA LEU A 43 1.64 -5.70 -3.62
C LEU A 43 0.77 -4.49 -3.98
N PHE A 44 1.17 -3.76 -5.03
CA PHE A 44 0.47 -2.61 -5.55
C PHE A 44 -0.95 -2.98 -6.00
N ALA A 45 -1.10 -3.97 -6.89
CA ALA A 45 -2.39 -4.33 -7.45
C ALA A 45 -3.40 -4.83 -6.40
N ASP A 46 -2.94 -5.59 -5.39
CA ASP A 46 -3.82 -6.20 -4.40
C ASP A 46 -4.28 -5.20 -3.31
N HIS A 47 -3.56 -4.09 -3.14
CA HIS A 47 -3.82 -3.10 -2.08
C HIS A 47 -4.20 -1.72 -2.63
N GLN A 48 -4.24 -1.55 -3.94
CA GLN A 48 -4.68 -0.31 -4.59
C GLN A 48 -6.19 -0.13 -4.42
N ASN A 49 -6.59 0.88 -3.66
CA ASN A 49 -8.01 1.24 -3.56
C ASN A 49 -8.44 2.08 -4.77
N ILE A 50 -9.12 1.44 -5.72
CA ILE A 50 -9.55 2.08 -6.97
C ILE A 50 -10.46 3.30 -6.77
N TYR A 51 -11.27 3.32 -5.71
CA TYR A 51 -12.16 4.44 -5.43
C TYR A 51 -11.38 5.66 -4.93
N ILE A 52 -10.44 5.44 -3.99
CA ILE A 52 -9.56 6.51 -3.50
C ILE A 52 -8.71 7.04 -4.65
N TYR A 53 -8.11 6.15 -5.45
CA TYR A 53 -7.33 6.49 -6.63
C TYR A 53 -8.11 7.37 -7.61
N ALA A 54 -9.36 6.98 -7.94
CA ALA A 54 -10.19 7.73 -8.87
C ALA A 54 -10.55 9.12 -8.34
N ILE A 55 -10.88 9.23 -7.04
CA ILE A 55 -11.18 10.52 -6.40
C ILE A 55 -9.96 11.45 -6.43
N PHE A 56 -8.79 10.95 -6.02
CA PHE A 56 -7.56 11.74 -6.06
C PHE A 56 -7.18 12.13 -7.49
N SER A 57 -7.34 11.23 -8.45
CA SER A 57 -7.13 11.54 -9.87
C SER A 57 -8.01 12.69 -10.35
N LEU A 58 -9.30 12.67 -10.03
CA LEU A 58 -10.20 13.77 -10.40
C LEU A 58 -9.82 15.10 -9.73
N ILE A 59 -9.48 15.07 -8.43
CA ILE A 59 -9.09 16.27 -7.67
C ILE A 59 -7.78 16.87 -8.22
N ILE A 60 -6.74 16.05 -8.39
CA ILE A 60 -5.44 16.51 -8.88
C ILE A 60 -5.56 17.00 -10.32
N GLY A 61 -6.28 16.26 -11.17
CA GLY A 61 -6.54 16.66 -12.54
C GLY A 61 -7.26 18.01 -12.64
N TYR A 62 -8.29 18.20 -11.82
CA TYR A 62 -9.01 19.47 -11.72
C TYR A 62 -8.08 20.60 -11.26
N LEU A 63 -7.31 20.37 -10.20
CA LEU A 63 -6.39 21.35 -9.61
C LEU A 63 -5.30 21.78 -10.60
N ILE A 64 -4.82 20.91 -11.47
CA ILE A 64 -3.77 21.25 -12.43
C ILE A 64 -4.34 21.97 -13.67
N ILE A 65 -5.48 21.54 -14.20
CA ILE A 65 -6.00 22.04 -15.49
C ILE A 65 -6.98 23.20 -15.36
N TYR A 66 -7.80 23.22 -14.30
CA TYR A 66 -8.89 24.20 -14.16
C TYR A 66 -8.56 25.36 -13.22
N ILE A 67 -7.61 25.19 -12.30
CA ILE A 67 -7.15 26.29 -11.47
C ILE A 67 -6.10 27.10 -12.25
N ASN A 68 -6.44 28.34 -12.60
CA ASN A 68 -5.57 29.28 -13.33
C ASN A 68 -4.41 29.83 -12.47
N ASN A 69 -3.81 29.01 -11.59
CA ASN A 69 -2.69 29.38 -10.75
C ASN A 69 -1.67 28.24 -10.68
N ASN A 70 -0.83 28.16 -11.71
CA ASN A 70 0.18 27.09 -11.84
C ASN A 70 1.14 27.01 -10.64
N LYS A 71 1.43 28.14 -9.97
CA LYS A 71 2.27 28.16 -8.77
C LYS A 71 1.61 27.42 -7.62
N LEU A 72 0.33 27.70 -7.38
CA LEU A 72 -0.45 27.01 -6.36
C LEU A 72 -0.55 25.52 -6.68
N SER A 73 -0.87 25.17 -7.93
CA SER A 73 -0.99 23.77 -8.34
C SER A 73 0.33 23.01 -8.16
N ALA A 74 1.45 23.61 -8.53
CA ALA A 74 2.79 23.04 -8.34
C ALA A 74 3.14 22.86 -6.86
N ILE A 75 2.81 23.83 -6.00
CA ILE A 75 3.04 23.73 -4.55
C ILE A 75 2.23 22.57 -3.96
N VAL A 76 0.95 22.46 -4.29
CA VAL A 76 0.09 21.39 -3.77
C VAL A 76 0.56 20.02 -4.22
N VAL A 77 0.81 19.84 -5.52
CA VAL A 77 1.30 18.55 -6.07
C VAL A 77 2.70 18.23 -5.53
N GLY A 78 3.58 19.21 -5.43
CA GLY A 78 4.91 19.05 -4.84
C GLY A 78 4.87 18.65 -3.36
N ALA A 79 3.95 19.25 -2.58
CA ALA A 79 3.74 18.87 -1.20
C ALA A 79 3.20 17.43 -1.07
N MET A 80 2.25 17.04 -1.91
CA MET A 80 1.75 15.66 -1.95
C MET A 80 2.87 14.66 -2.30
N PHE A 81 3.70 15.00 -3.29
CA PHE A 81 4.85 14.18 -3.66
C PHE A 81 5.86 14.06 -2.52
N PHE A 82 6.15 15.17 -1.83
CA PHE A 82 7.02 15.17 -0.66
C PHE A 82 6.47 14.24 0.43
N VAL A 83 5.18 14.35 0.75
CA VAL A 83 4.52 13.47 1.74
C VAL A 83 4.56 12.01 1.32
N ALA A 84 4.26 11.69 0.06
CA ALA A 84 4.35 10.32 -0.47
C ALA A 84 5.78 9.76 -0.34
N SER A 85 6.79 10.58 -0.63
CA SER A 85 8.20 10.21 -0.55
C SER A 85 8.68 9.99 0.89
N LEU A 86 8.00 10.52 1.91
CA LEU A 86 8.36 10.26 3.31
C LEU A 86 8.27 8.77 3.65
N THR A 87 7.47 7.98 2.94
CA THR A 87 7.37 6.53 3.12
C THR A 87 8.68 5.79 2.80
N LEU A 88 9.60 6.42 2.08
CA LEU A 88 10.95 5.88 1.85
C LEU A 88 11.82 5.92 3.12
N ILE A 89 11.45 6.73 4.12
CA ILE A 89 12.10 6.73 5.43
C ILE A 89 11.67 5.47 6.19
N PRO A 90 12.60 4.65 6.73
CA PRO A 90 12.28 3.35 7.34
C PRO A 90 11.14 3.38 8.36
N ALA A 91 11.19 4.32 9.31
CA ALA A 91 10.17 4.42 10.35
C ALA A 91 8.76 4.72 9.79
N VAL A 92 8.69 5.57 8.76
CA VAL A 92 7.41 5.98 8.15
C VAL A 92 6.87 4.86 7.27
N GLY A 93 7.70 4.30 6.39
CA GLY A 93 7.31 3.20 5.51
C GLY A 93 6.91 1.95 6.28
N HIS A 94 7.65 1.62 7.34
CA HIS A 94 7.31 0.49 8.21
C HIS A 94 5.97 0.70 8.92
N SER A 95 5.78 1.86 9.54
CA SER A 95 4.53 2.17 10.26
C SER A 95 3.31 2.20 9.32
N LEU A 96 3.47 2.73 8.11
CA LEU A 96 2.39 2.73 7.11
C LEU A 96 2.09 1.31 6.60
N GLY A 97 3.13 0.51 6.33
CA GLY A 97 2.98 -0.90 5.96
C GLY A 97 2.27 -1.70 7.04
N GLU A 98 2.63 -1.50 8.30
CA GLU A 98 1.97 -2.12 9.45
C GLU A 98 0.49 -1.74 9.53
N MET A 99 0.17 -0.46 9.34
CA MET A 99 -1.22 0.03 9.35
C MET A 99 -2.08 -0.58 8.24
N ILE A 100 -1.50 -0.78 7.05
CA ILE A 100 -2.25 -1.25 5.87
C ILE A 100 -2.33 -2.78 5.82
N LEU A 101 -1.24 -3.47 6.20
CA LEU A 101 -1.05 -4.90 5.93
C LEU A 101 -1.17 -5.78 7.17
N MET A 102 -0.73 -5.30 8.34
CA MET A 102 -0.65 -6.13 9.53
C MET A 102 -2.03 -6.33 10.17
N LYS A 103 -2.34 -7.56 10.55
CA LYS A 103 -3.48 -7.86 11.43
C LYS A 103 -2.98 -8.42 12.74
N LYS A 104 -3.19 -7.66 13.81
CA LYS A 104 -2.69 -8.00 15.14
C LYS A 104 -3.60 -8.95 15.91
N ASN A 105 -3.00 -9.80 16.74
CA ASN A 105 -3.65 -10.71 17.68
C ASN A 105 -4.76 -11.55 17.03
N VAL A 106 -4.41 -12.20 15.93
CA VAL A 106 -5.27 -13.10 15.17
C VAL A 106 -5.05 -14.53 15.62
N ILE A 107 -6.14 -15.30 15.65
CA ILE A 107 -6.10 -16.74 15.87
C ILE A 107 -6.23 -17.43 14.51
N LEU A 108 -5.24 -18.24 14.14
CA LEU A 108 -5.29 -19.08 12.95
C LEU A 108 -5.48 -20.54 13.36
N LYS A 109 -6.35 -21.25 12.64
CA LYS A 109 -6.65 -22.66 12.89
C LYS A 109 -6.31 -23.49 11.67
N THR A 110 -5.61 -24.59 11.88
CA THR A 110 -5.45 -25.67 10.90
C THR A 110 -6.21 -26.90 11.40
N ALA A 111 -6.24 -27.96 10.60
CA ALA A 111 -6.89 -29.22 10.99
C ALA A 111 -6.31 -29.84 12.29
N LYS A 112 -5.06 -29.51 12.65
CA LYS A 112 -4.35 -30.14 13.78
C LYS A 112 -4.01 -29.17 14.90
N TYR A 113 -3.83 -27.88 14.61
CA TYR A 113 -3.28 -26.92 15.56
C TYR A 113 -4.01 -25.58 15.52
N THR A 114 -3.93 -24.85 16.63
CA THR A 114 -4.37 -23.47 16.74
C THR A 114 -3.17 -22.60 17.09
N TYR A 115 -3.00 -21.52 16.35
CA TYR A 115 -1.91 -20.56 16.46
C TYR A 115 -2.48 -19.20 16.88
N GLN A 116 -1.71 -18.44 17.64
CA GLN A 116 -2.08 -17.08 18.06
C GLN A 116 -0.91 -16.15 17.85
N GLY A 117 -1.17 -15.02 17.20
CA GLY A 117 -0.12 -14.11 16.81
C GLY A 117 -0.55 -13.09 15.78
N ASP A 118 0.41 -12.55 15.03
CA ASP A 118 0.19 -11.46 14.08
C ASP A 118 0.31 -11.94 12.64
N ILE A 119 -0.61 -11.54 11.78
CA ILE A 119 -0.43 -11.68 10.34
C ILE A 119 0.37 -10.48 9.88
N TYR A 120 1.58 -10.70 9.41
CA TYR A 120 2.42 -9.65 8.82
C TYR A 120 1.97 -9.32 7.40
N TYR A 121 1.57 -10.33 6.63
CA TYR A 121 1.05 -10.14 5.28
C TYR A 121 0.17 -11.32 4.88
N ARG A 122 -0.93 -11.03 4.19
CA ARG A 122 -1.78 -12.04 3.57
C ARG A 122 -1.72 -11.87 2.05
N GLY A 123 -0.92 -12.71 1.41
CA GLY A 123 -0.84 -12.79 -0.05
C GLY A 123 -1.95 -13.64 -0.65
N ARG A 124 -1.85 -13.87 -1.96
CA ARG A 124 -2.85 -14.65 -2.73
C ARG A 124 -2.83 -16.13 -2.36
N SER A 125 -1.64 -16.74 -2.33
CA SER A 125 -1.44 -18.17 -2.00
C SER A 125 -1.03 -18.39 -0.55
N GLU A 126 -0.28 -17.46 0.04
CA GLU A 126 0.36 -17.66 1.34
C GLU A 126 0.09 -16.51 2.31
N THR A 127 0.10 -16.83 3.60
CA THR A 127 0.04 -15.87 4.71
C THR A 127 1.32 -15.97 5.53
N THR A 128 2.03 -14.84 5.68
CA THR A 128 3.17 -14.70 6.59
C THR A 128 2.65 -14.35 7.98
N PHE A 129 2.89 -15.23 8.94
CA PHE A 129 2.33 -15.15 10.29
C PHE A 129 3.40 -15.28 11.36
N TYR A 130 3.40 -14.42 12.36
CA TYR A 130 4.28 -14.52 13.51
C TYR A 130 3.53 -15.13 14.70
N ASP A 131 3.95 -16.31 15.16
CA ASP A 131 3.33 -16.99 16.30
C ASP A 131 3.98 -16.55 17.63
N TYR A 132 3.15 -16.17 18.59
CA TYR A 132 3.61 -15.67 19.88
C TYR A 132 4.20 -16.76 20.78
N LYS A 133 3.73 -18.00 20.66
CA LYS A 133 4.17 -19.12 21.50
C LYS A 133 5.50 -19.68 21.02
N LEU A 134 5.66 -19.79 19.70
CA LEU A 134 6.86 -20.29 19.05
C LEU A 134 7.91 -19.19 18.85
N GLN A 135 7.51 -17.92 18.94
CA GLN A 135 8.34 -16.74 18.70
C GLN A 135 9.05 -16.79 17.34
N LYS A 136 8.31 -17.24 16.32
CA LYS A 136 8.82 -17.47 14.96
C LYS A 136 7.78 -17.10 13.92
N THR A 137 8.30 -16.66 12.77
CA THR A 137 7.50 -16.49 11.55
C THR A 137 7.25 -17.84 10.89
N ILE A 138 6.01 -18.07 10.48
CA ILE A 138 5.49 -19.26 9.82
C ILE A 138 4.82 -18.81 8.53
N LEU A 139 5.09 -19.53 7.45
CA LEU A 139 4.37 -19.39 6.18
C LEU A 139 3.25 -20.43 6.15
N PHE A 140 2.01 -19.97 5.99
CA PHE A 140 0.86 -20.85 5.79
C PHE A 140 0.40 -20.76 4.34
N ASN A 141 0.12 -21.91 3.73
CA ASN A 141 -0.72 -21.93 2.54
C ASN A 141 -2.14 -21.56 2.94
N ASN A 142 -2.73 -20.58 2.25
CA ASN A 142 -4.07 -20.07 2.53
C ASN A 142 -5.16 -21.16 2.46
N GLU A 143 -4.94 -22.23 1.67
CA GLU A 143 -5.87 -23.36 1.55
C GLU A 143 -5.90 -24.27 2.79
N GLU A 144 -4.83 -24.27 3.60
CA GLU A 144 -4.74 -25.08 4.83
C GLU A 144 -5.40 -24.42 6.04
N LEU A 145 -5.68 -23.12 5.94
CA LEU A 145 -6.29 -22.34 7.00
C LEU A 145 -7.80 -22.56 7.00
N LEU A 146 -8.31 -23.04 8.14
CA LEU A 146 -9.75 -23.16 8.36
C LEU A 146 -10.35 -21.75 8.55
N LYS A 147 -11.45 -21.48 7.86
CA LYS A 147 -12.21 -20.23 7.98
C LYS A 147 -12.82 -20.05 9.37
#